data_AF-A0AAV4CP37-F1
#
_entry.id   AF-A0AAV4CP37-F1
#
_cell.length_a   1.000
_cell.length_b   1.000
_cell.length_c   1.000
_cell.angle_alpha   90.00
_cell.angle_beta   90.00
_cell.angle_gamma   90.00
#
_symmetry.space_group_name_H-M   'P 1'
#
loop_
_entity.id
_entity.type
_entity.pdbx_description
1 polymer ?
#
loop_
_entity_poly.entity_id
_entity_poly.type
_entity_poly.pdbx_seq_one_letter_code
_entity_poly.pdbx_strand_id
1 'polypeptide(L)'
;MAIFKKLEEELTGKMLFWLQVMKPILLRLCAHYLYREKRRNFALNPVANFHLGNGAELWRINFLADTSKQGMDQACSIMVNYRYFLDQKDTNCLNYQQRQQIAASQSVMDLLQ
;
A
#
# COMPACT_ATOMS: atom_id res chain seq x y z
N MET A 1 -29.48 -27.89 7.88
CA MET A 1 -29.35 -26.48 7.43
C MET A 1 -28.78 -25.57 8.52
N ALA A 2 -29.19 -25.67 9.79
CA ALA A 2 -28.69 -24.81 10.88
C ALA A 2 -27.19 -24.98 11.22
N ILE A 3 -26.65 -26.21 11.15
CA ILE A 3 -25.24 -26.49 11.47
C ILE A 3 -24.29 -25.82 10.45
N PHE A 4 -24.60 -25.90 9.15
CA PHE A 4 -23.78 -25.28 8.09
C PHE A 4 -23.71 -23.76 8.24
N LYS A 5 -24.83 -23.11 8.54
CA LYS A 5 -24.90 -21.66 8.72
C LYS A 5 -24.10 -21.18 9.94
N LYS A 6 -24.15 -21.94 11.04
CA LYS A 6 -23.34 -21.67 12.24
C LYS A 6 -21.84 -21.85 11.98
N LEU A 7 -21.46 -22.89 11.22
CA LEU A 7 -20.08 -23.11 10.82
C LEU A 7 -19.55 -21.97 9.92
N GLU A 8 -20.38 -21.49 9.00
CA GLU A 8 -20.04 -20.39 8.09
C GLU A 8 -19.87 -19.07 8.85
N GLU A 9 -20.75 -18.77 9.81
CA GLU A 9 -20.63 -17.62 10.71
C GLU A 9 -19.35 -17.70 11.58
N GLU A 10 -19.05 -18.88 12.16
CA GLU A 10 -17.84 -19.08 12.96
C GLU A 10 -16.55 -18.96 12.14
N LEU A 11 -16.53 -19.49 10.90
CA LEU A 11 -15.40 -19.37 9.98
C LEU A 11 -15.18 -17.91 9.56
N THR A 12 -16.26 -17.19 9.27
CA THR A 12 -16.21 -15.77 8.90
C THR A 12 -15.71 -14.93 10.07
N GLY A 13 -16.16 -15.22 11.30
CA GLY A 13 -15.68 -14.55 12.51
C GLY A 13 -14.19 -14.75 12.77
N LYS A 14 -13.69 -15.99 12.63
CA LYS A 14 -12.25 -16.29 12.75
C LYS A 14 -11.43 -15.59 11.67
N MET A 15 -11.92 -15.56 10.43
CA MET A 15 -11.22 -14.88 9.33
C MET A 15 -11.15 -13.37 9.57
N LEU A 16 -12.25 -12.73 9.99
CA LEU A 16 -12.27 -11.32 10.32
C LEU A 16 -11.29 -10.97 11.45
N PHE A 17 -11.21 -11.82 12.47
CA PHE A 17 -10.23 -11.67 13.55
C PHE A 17 -8.79 -11.66 13.02
N TRP A 18 -8.41 -12.65 12.21
CA TRP A 18 -7.06 -12.71 11.65
C TRP A 18 -6.76 -11.52 10.72
N LEU A 19 -7.73 -11.07 9.92
CA LEU A 19 -7.56 -9.87 9.09
C LEU A 19 -7.28 -8.61 9.94
N GLN A 20 -7.95 -8.46 11.08
CA GLN A 20 -7.70 -7.35 12.01
C GLN A 20 -6.29 -7.43 12.63
N VAL A 21 -5.86 -8.63 13.02
CA VAL A 21 -4.51 -8.86 13.59
C VAL A 21 -3.42 -8.61 12.54
N MET A 22 -3.62 -9.05 11.30
CA MET A 22 -2.61 -8.91 10.24
C MET A 22 -2.56 -7.51 9.63
N LYS A 23 -3.69 -6.78 9.59
CA LYS A 23 -3.79 -5.45 9.00
C LYS A 23 -2.62 -4.51 9.37
N PRO A 24 -2.32 -4.22 10.65
CA PRO A 24 -1.24 -3.29 11.00
C PRO A 24 0.14 -3.78 10.53
N ILE A 25 0.38 -5.09 10.59
CA ILE A 25 1.64 -5.71 10.16
C ILE A 25 1.81 -5.56 8.64
N LEU A 26 0.78 -5.93 7.88
CA LEU A 26 0.79 -5.86 6.42
C LEU A 26 0.91 -4.41 5.92
N LEU A 27 0.23 -3.45 6.57
CA LEU A 27 0.34 -2.04 6.21
C LEU A 27 1.75 -1.48 6.46
N ARG A 28 2.39 -1.84 7.58
CA ARG A 28 3.79 -1.44 7.88
C ARG A 28 4.78 -2.06 6.90
N LEU A 29 4.63 -3.34 6.58
CA LEU A 29 5.47 -4.01 5.57
C LEU A 29 5.27 -3.42 4.18
N CYS A 30 4.02 -3.09 3.80
CA CYS A 30 3.72 -2.45 2.54
C CYS A 30 4.35 -1.04 2.46
N ALA A 31 4.21 -0.23 3.51
CA ALA A 31 4.85 1.08 3.57
C ALA A 31 6.38 0.97 3.45
N HIS A 32 6.99 0.01 4.14
CA HIS A 32 8.42 -0.27 4.04
C HIS A 32 8.82 -0.65 2.62
N TYR A 33 8.09 -1.58 1.99
CA TYR A 33 8.34 -2.03 0.62
C TYR A 33 8.22 -0.90 -0.41
N LEU A 34 7.24 -0.02 -0.27
CA LEU A 34 7.04 1.07 -1.22
C LEU A 34 8.02 2.23 -1.03
N TYR A 35 8.39 2.52 0.24
CA TYR A 35 9.18 3.70 0.58
C TYR A 35 10.67 3.42 0.71
N ARG A 36 11.06 2.32 1.37
CA ARG A 36 12.46 2.01 1.72
C ARG A 36 13.12 1.04 0.76
N GLU A 37 12.42 0.04 0.24
CA GLU A 37 13.03 -0.92 -0.69
C GLU A 37 13.34 -0.28 -2.05
N LYS A 38 14.56 -0.49 -2.54
CA LYS A 38 15.07 0.14 -3.77
C LYS A 38 15.65 -0.85 -4.77
N ARG A 39 15.56 -0.49 -6.06
CA ARG A 39 16.32 -1.09 -7.16
C ARG A 39 17.06 0.01 -7.90
N ARG A 40 18.40 -0.05 -7.92
CA ARG A 40 19.26 1.00 -8.51
C ARG A 40 18.91 2.41 -7.97
N ASN A 41 18.72 2.52 -6.65
CA ASN A 41 18.32 3.72 -5.92
C ASN A 41 16.89 4.24 -6.14
N PHE A 42 16.10 3.65 -7.03
CA PHE A 42 14.68 3.99 -7.25
C PHE A 42 13.75 3.02 -6.53
N ALA A 43 12.48 3.38 -6.34
CA ALA A 43 11.49 2.50 -5.72
C ALA A 43 11.48 1.11 -6.37
N LEU A 44 11.53 0.06 -5.54
CA LEU A 44 11.59 -1.33 -6.02
C LEU A 44 10.34 -1.71 -6.83
N ASN A 45 9.16 -1.25 -6.37
CA ASN A 45 7.90 -1.52 -7.05
C ASN A 45 7.80 -0.73 -8.37
N PRO A 46 7.53 -1.37 -9.52
CA PRO A 46 7.50 -0.68 -10.82
C PRO A 46 6.36 0.34 -10.94
N VAL A 47 5.19 0.08 -10.33
CA VAL A 47 4.05 1.01 -10.36
C VAL A 47 4.32 2.22 -9.48
N ALA A 48 4.91 2.02 -8.29
CA ALA A 48 5.38 3.11 -7.45
C ALA A 48 6.42 3.96 -8.20
N ASN A 49 7.42 3.32 -8.81
CA ASN A 49 8.45 3.99 -9.57
C ASN A 49 7.87 4.84 -10.71
N PHE A 50 6.86 4.34 -11.42
CA PHE A 50 6.17 5.09 -12.47
C PHE A 50 5.46 6.34 -11.92
N HIS A 51 4.66 6.22 -10.87
CA HIS A 51 3.91 7.35 -10.33
C HIS A 51 4.81 8.41 -9.68
N LEU A 52 5.80 7.97 -8.90
CA LEU A 52 6.78 8.84 -8.25
C LEU A 52 7.66 9.53 -9.30
N GLY A 53 8.06 8.82 -10.35
CA GLY A 53 8.77 9.37 -11.50
C GLY A 53 7.99 10.45 -12.23
N ASN A 54 6.66 10.43 -12.17
CA ASN A 54 5.78 11.45 -12.73
C ASN A 54 5.42 12.57 -11.73
N GLY A 55 6.02 12.57 -10.53
CA GLY A 55 5.82 13.60 -9.51
C GLY A 55 4.63 13.39 -8.56
N ALA A 56 4.07 12.18 -8.50
CA ALA A 56 3.04 11.87 -7.52
C ALA A 56 3.61 11.77 -6.10
N GLU A 57 2.75 12.02 -5.12
CA GLU A 57 2.99 11.68 -3.72
C GLU A 57 2.42 10.28 -3.41
N LEU A 58 3.17 9.47 -2.66
CA LEU A 58 2.67 8.24 -2.05
C LEU A 58 1.66 8.62 -0.95
N TRP A 59 0.38 8.66 -1.33
CA TRP A 59 -0.64 9.35 -0.55
C TRP A 59 -1.31 8.46 0.50
N ARG A 60 -1.79 7.27 0.13
CA ARG A 60 -2.52 6.40 1.06
C ARG A 60 -2.37 4.93 0.69
N ILE A 61 -2.20 4.08 1.70
CA ILE A 61 -2.23 2.62 1.57
C ILE A 61 -3.60 2.12 2.04
N ASN A 62 -4.30 1.38 1.20
CA ASN A 62 -5.66 0.91 1.44
C ASN A 62 -5.66 -0.61 1.62
N PHE A 63 -6.01 -1.07 2.82
CA PHE A 63 -6.18 -2.50 3.11
C PHE A 63 -7.57 -2.98 2.66
N LEU A 64 -7.65 -4.20 2.11
CA LEU A 64 -8.87 -4.78 1.54
C LEU A 64 -9.51 -3.90 0.44
N ALA A 65 -8.68 -3.23 -0.37
CA ALA A 65 -9.15 -2.39 -1.46
C ALA A 65 -9.49 -3.18 -2.73
N ASP A 66 -8.83 -4.32 -2.95
CA ASP A 66 -9.17 -5.28 -4.01
C ASP A 66 -9.28 -6.69 -3.43
N THR A 67 -10.51 -7.12 -3.14
CA THR A 67 -10.82 -8.44 -2.59
C THR A 67 -11.03 -9.51 -3.67
N SER A 68 -10.72 -9.21 -4.94
CA SER A 68 -10.68 -10.23 -5.97
C SER A 68 -9.58 -11.26 -5.67
N LYS A 69 -9.70 -12.45 -6.27
CA LYS A 69 -8.65 -13.47 -6.18
C LYS A 69 -7.28 -12.92 -6.60
N GLN A 70 -7.27 -12.12 -7.67
CA GLN A 70 -6.05 -11.51 -8.17
C GLN A 70 -5.44 -10.49 -7.19
N GLY A 71 -6.27 -9.61 -6.61
CA GLY A 71 -5.81 -8.65 -5.60
C GLY A 71 -5.21 -9.33 -4.37
N MET A 72 -5.81 -10.44 -3.92
CA MET A 72 -5.26 -11.27 -2.85
C MET A 72 -3.91 -11.87 -3.23
N ASP A 73 -3.81 -12.53 -4.39
CA ASP A 73 -2.60 -13.23 -4.85
C ASP A 73 -1.43 -12.27 -5.12
N GLN A 74 -1.71 -11.06 -5.62
CA GLN A 74 -0.67 -10.10 -6.03
C GLN A 74 -0.16 -9.23 -4.89
N ALA A 75 -1.06 -8.78 -3.99
CA ALA A 75 -0.74 -7.73 -3.03
C ALA A 75 -1.50 -7.85 -1.70
N CYS A 76 -2.00 -9.04 -1.34
CA CYS A 76 -2.78 -9.25 -0.11
C CYS A 76 -3.97 -8.28 0.01
N SER A 77 -4.64 -8.00 -1.12
CA SER A 77 -5.74 -7.03 -1.23
C SER A 77 -5.39 -5.60 -0.85
N ILE A 78 -4.11 -5.23 -0.91
CA ILE A 78 -3.65 -3.86 -0.68
C ILE A 78 -3.59 -3.11 -2.01
N MET A 79 -4.18 -1.92 -2.04
CA MET A 79 -3.98 -0.96 -3.13
C MET A 79 -3.45 0.36 -2.59
N VAL A 80 -2.80 1.13 -3.46
CA VAL A 80 -2.15 2.38 -3.10
C VAL A 80 -2.75 3.52 -3.90
N ASN A 81 -3.04 4.64 -3.25
CA ASN A 81 -3.34 5.88 -3.94
C ASN A 81 -2.07 6.71 -4.07
N TYR A 82 -1.74 7.07 -5.31
CA TYR A 82 -0.74 8.08 -5.64
C TYR A 82 -1.45 9.37 -6.00
N ARG A 83 -1.18 10.46 -5.28
CA ARG A 83 -1.88 11.72 -5.48
C ARG A 83 -0.99 12.71 -6.21
N TYR A 84 -1.54 13.34 -7.24
CA TYR A 84 -0.87 14.41 -7.98
C TYR A 84 -1.34 15.76 -7.46
N PHE A 85 -0.46 16.45 -6.74
CA PHE A 85 -0.63 17.86 -6.40
C PHE A 85 -0.02 18.69 -7.53
N LEU A 86 -0.86 19.42 -8.28
CA LEU A 86 -0.43 20.09 -9.52
C LEU A 86 0.65 21.15 -9.25
N ASP A 87 0.60 21.81 -8.11
CA ASP A 87 1.54 22.80 -7.60
C ASP A 87 2.90 22.21 -7.21
N GLN A 88 2.95 20.92 -6.86
CA GLN A 88 4.16 20.24 -6.34
C GLN A 88 4.72 19.17 -7.28
N LYS A 89 3.98 18.80 -8.33
CA LYS A 89 4.32 17.72 -9.26
C LYS A 89 5.74 17.84 -9.80
N ASP A 90 6.11 18.99 -10.34
CA ASP A 90 7.42 19.17 -10.99
C ASP A 90 8.56 19.09 -9.96
N THR A 91 8.35 19.71 -8.78
CA THR A 91 9.29 19.61 -7.65
C THR A 91 9.47 18.18 -7.18
N ASN A 92 8.38 17.41 -7.03
CA ASN A 92 8.42 16.01 -6.63
C ASN A 92 9.11 15.13 -7.66
N CYS A 93 8.84 15.36 -8.95
CA CYS A 93 9.50 14.68 -10.06
C CYS A 93 11.02 14.90 -10.01
N LEU A 94 11.46 16.16 -9.89
CA LEU A 94 12.88 16.50 -9.79
C LEU A 94 13.54 15.89 -8.55
N ASN A 95 12.88 15.97 -7.40
CA ASN A 95 13.37 15.36 -6.16
C ASN A 95 13.53 13.83 -6.29
N TYR A 96 12.59 13.15 -6.94
CA TYR A 96 12.67 11.72 -7.15
C TYR A 96 13.78 11.33 -8.14
N GLN A 97 13.89 12.04 -9.27
CA GLN A 97 14.88 11.73 -10.31
C GLN A 97 16.31 12.06 -9.86
N GLN A 98 16.52 13.25 -9.27
CA GLN A 98 17.85 13.75 -8.97
C GLN A 98 18.33 13.36 -7.57
N ARG A 99 17.43 13.31 -6.60
CA ARG A 99 17.77 13.10 -5.18
C ARG A 99 17.26 11.77 -4.63
N GLN A 100 16.52 10.98 -5.43
CA GLN A 100 15.89 9.72 -5.03
C GLN A 100 14.98 9.87 -3.79
N GLN A 101 14.45 11.08 -3.59
CA GLN A 101 13.55 11.41 -2.49
C GLN A 101 12.11 11.09 -2.89
N ILE A 102 11.41 10.35 -2.04
CA ILE A 102 9.98 10.01 -2.23
C ILE A 102 9.14 10.99 -1.43
N ALA A 103 8.25 11.72 -2.10
CA ALA A 103 7.16 12.43 -1.48
C ALA A 103 6.13 11.42 -0.96
N ALA A 104 5.80 11.46 0.33
CA ALA A 104 4.81 10.60 0.95
C ALA A 104 4.01 11.37 2.00
N SER A 105 2.75 11.00 2.17
CA SER A 105 1.87 11.65 3.14
C SER A 105 2.24 11.27 4.56
N GLN A 106 1.85 12.09 5.53
CA GLN A 106 2.08 11.80 6.95
C GLN A 106 1.51 10.43 7.35
N SER A 107 0.33 10.06 6.85
CA SER A 107 -0.29 8.76 7.15
C SER A 107 0.54 7.56 6.71
N VAL A 108 1.32 7.70 5.63
CA VAL A 108 2.25 6.67 5.18
C VAL A 108 3.53 6.70 6.00
N MET A 109 4.02 7.90 6.34
CA MET A 109 5.21 8.06 7.18
C MET A 109 5.00 7.51 8.59
N ASP A 110 3.79 7.63 9.16
CA ASP A 110 3.43 7.09 10.47
C ASP A 110 3.51 5.56 10.50
N LEU A 111 3.27 4.88 9.37
CA LEU A 111 3.44 3.43 9.26
C LEU A 111 4.91 2.99 9.29
N LEU A 112 5.85 3.90 9.06
CA LEU A 112 7.29 3.62 9.03
C LEU A 112 8.01 3.87 10.36
N GLN A 113 7.31 4.49 11.32
CA GLN A 113 7.79 4.72 12.69
C GLN A 113 7.83 3.39 13.46
#